data_AF-A0A950AWJ3-F1
#
_entry.id   AF-A0A950AWJ3-F1
#
_cell.length_a   1.000
_cell.length_b   1.000
_cell.length_c   1.000
_cell.angle_alpha   90.00
_cell.angle_beta   90.00
_cell.angle_gamma   90.00
#
_symmetry.space_group_name_H-M   'P 1'
#
loop_
_entity.id
_entity.type
_entity.pdbx_description
1 polymer ?
#
loop_
_entity_poly.entity_id
_entity_poly.type
_entity_poly.pdbx_seq_one_letter_code
_entity_poly.pdbx_strand_id
1 'polypeptide(L)'
;MRCEDVSQALPGIVDGAATADLALRRHVDSCLRCQAELAQYRKLLRTMHQLRTEVLEPAPGLLADILARVEEVGERRALKSLLTKRRVAYAGAIAATAAAGAAGAVIFGRRRLRAA
;
A
#
# COMPACT_ATOMS: atom_id res chain seq x y z
N MET A 1 9.78 -14.58 31.09
CA MET A 1 8.58 -14.49 30.25
C MET A 1 7.39 -14.97 31.04
N ARG A 2 6.26 -14.26 30.99
CA ARG A 2 5.04 -14.64 31.72
C ARG A 2 4.02 -15.27 30.76
N CYS A 3 3.10 -16.06 31.30
CA CYS A 3 2.05 -16.68 30.51
C CYS A 3 1.16 -15.63 29.81
N GLU A 4 0.94 -14.49 30.46
CA GLU A 4 0.13 -13.38 29.93
C GLU A 4 0.75 -12.74 28.69
N ASP A 5 2.09 -12.68 28.63
CA ASP A 5 2.79 -12.14 27.46
C ASP A 5 2.65 -13.11 26.26
N VAL A 6 2.63 -14.43 26.54
CA VAL A 6 2.45 -15.49 25.53
C VAL A 6 1.02 -15.55 25.02
N SER A 7 0.01 -15.45 25.91
CA SER A 7 -1.40 -15.52 25.54
C SER A 7 -1.82 -14.38 24.62
N GLN A 8 -1.25 -13.18 24.81
CA GLN A 8 -1.48 -12.04 23.92
C GLN A 8 -0.85 -12.24 22.54
N ALA A 9 0.31 -12.87 22.45
CA ALA A 9 1.04 -13.08 21.20
C ALA A 9 0.58 -14.31 20.40
N LEU A 10 0.05 -15.34 21.09
CA LEU A 10 -0.32 -16.62 20.50
C LEU A 10 -1.27 -16.55 19.29
N PRO A 11 -2.37 -15.76 19.31
CA PRO A 11 -3.30 -15.69 18.17
C PRO A 11 -2.61 -15.27 16.86
N GLY A 12 -1.82 -14.19 16.91
CA GLY A 12 -1.10 -13.70 15.73
C GLY A 12 -0.06 -14.69 15.22
N ILE A 13 0.57 -15.44 16.12
CA ILE A 13 1.55 -16.48 15.75
C ILE A 13 0.84 -17.68 15.10
N VAL A 14 -0.31 -18.09 15.64
CA VAL A 14 -1.06 -19.26 15.15
C VAL A 14 -1.72 -18.99 13.80
N ASP A 15 -2.20 -17.76 13.57
CA ASP A 15 -2.80 -17.33 12.30
C ASP A 15 -1.77 -16.89 11.25
N GLY A 16 -0.47 -16.89 11.59
CA GLY A 16 0.63 -16.54 10.69
C GLY A 16 0.89 -15.04 10.49
N ALA A 17 0.20 -14.18 11.23
CA ALA A 17 0.40 -12.73 11.22
C ALA A 17 1.67 -12.27 11.96
N ALA A 18 2.21 -13.11 12.85
CA ALA A 18 3.41 -12.85 13.64
C ALA A 18 4.31 -14.09 13.72
N THR A 19 5.57 -13.88 14.12
CA THR A 19 6.53 -14.97 14.34
C THR A 19 6.87 -15.11 15.81
N ALA A 20 7.03 -16.35 16.28
CA ALA A 20 7.47 -16.64 17.64
C ALA A 20 8.99 -16.48 17.77
N ASP A 21 9.42 -15.68 18.74
CA ASP A 21 10.81 -15.60 19.15
C ASP A 21 11.26 -16.85 19.93
N LEU A 22 12.56 -16.96 20.22
CA LEU A 22 13.12 -18.14 20.88
C LEU A 22 12.71 -18.26 22.35
N ALA A 23 12.42 -17.15 23.02
CA ALA A 23 12.00 -17.14 24.42
C ALA A 23 10.56 -17.67 24.56
N LEU A 24 9.66 -17.25 23.67
CA LEU A 24 8.28 -17.72 23.58
C LEU A 24 8.21 -19.20 23.28
N ARG A 25 8.98 -19.69 22.30
CA ARG A 25 9.05 -21.13 21.98
C ARG A 25 9.47 -21.95 23.20
N ARG A 26 10.56 -21.55 23.88
CA ARG A 26 11.04 -22.24 25.09
C ARG A 26 10.01 -22.22 26.23
N HIS A 27 9.26 -21.13 26.38
CA HIS A 27 8.21 -21.06 27.39
C HIS A 27 7.06 -22.00 27.05
N VAL A 28 6.58 -21.99 25.80
CA VAL A 28 5.52 -22.91 25.36
C VAL A 28 5.96 -24.36 25.50
N ASP A 29 7.21 -24.70 25.17
CA ASP A 29 7.72 -26.07 25.29
C ASP A 29 7.80 -26.57 26.75
N SER A 30 7.87 -25.67 27.74
CA SER A 30 7.99 -26.01 29.16
C SER A 30 6.72 -25.76 29.99
N CYS A 31 5.74 -25.02 29.48
CA CYS A 31 4.55 -24.59 30.21
C CYS A 31 3.27 -25.28 29.70
N LEU A 32 2.71 -26.22 30.48
CA LEU A 32 1.49 -26.95 30.13
C LEU A 32 0.26 -26.05 29.87
N ARG A 33 0.15 -24.91 30.57
CA ARG A 33 -0.94 -23.95 30.35
C ARG A 33 -0.86 -23.36 28.94
N CYS A 34 0.30 -22.90 28.51
CA CYS A 34 0.50 -22.34 27.17
C CYS A 34 0.42 -23.41 26.07
N GLN A 35 0.79 -24.66 26.37
CA GLN A 35 0.58 -25.79 25.44
C GLN A 35 -0.90 -26.07 25.22
N ALA A 36 -1.70 -26.09 26.30
CA ALA A 36 -3.14 -26.29 26.22
C ALA A 36 -3.80 -25.17 25.41
N GLU A 37 -3.42 -23.91 25.66
CA GLU A 37 -3.91 -22.75 24.91
C GLU A 37 -3.54 -22.83 23.42
N LEU A 38 -2.30 -23.18 23.08
CA LEU A 38 -1.87 -23.39 21.70
C LEU A 38 -2.66 -24.51 21.01
N ALA A 39 -2.96 -25.60 21.71
CA ALA A 39 -3.79 -26.69 21.18
C ALA A 39 -5.23 -26.23 20.90
N GLN A 40 -5.79 -25.37 21.76
CA GLN A 40 -7.12 -24.78 21.58
C GLN A 40 -7.17 -23.86 20.36
N TYR A 41 -6.21 -22.95 20.19
CA TYR A 41 -6.15 -22.09 18.99
C TYR A 41 -6.02 -22.91 17.70
N ARG A 42 -5.15 -23.92 17.68
CA ARG A 42 -5.03 -24.82 16.52
C ARG A 42 -6.34 -25.56 16.22
N LYS A 43 -7.10 -25.96 17.25
CA LYS A 43 -8.41 -26.59 17.07
C LYS A 43 -9.40 -25.60 16.45
N LEU A 44 -9.47 -24.37 16.97
CA LEU A 44 -10.32 -23.31 16.44
C LEU A 44 -10.02 -23.04 14.96
N LEU A 45 -8.74 -22.85 14.60
CA LEU A 45 -8.35 -22.63 13.21
C LEU A 45 -8.72 -23.78 12.29
N ARG A 46 -8.55 -25.03 12.74
CA ARG A 46 -8.98 -26.20 11.94
C ARG A 46 -10.48 -26.15 11.66
N THR A 47 -11.30 -25.81 12.65
CA THR A 47 -12.74 -25.66 12.46
C THR A 47 -13.07 -24.51 11.50
N MET A 48 -12.43 -23.35 11.64
CA MET A 48 -12.61 -22.23 10.70
C MET A 48 -12.18 -22.60 9.28
N HIS A 49 -11.11 -23.38 9.13
CA HIS A 49 -10.65 -23.87 7.83
C HIS A 49 -11.62 -24.86 7.17
N GLN A 50 -12.43 -25.58 7.94
CA GLN A 50 -13.49 -26.44 7.40
C GLN A 50 -14.62 -25.61 6.78
N LEU A 51 -14.93 -24.45 7.37
CA LEU A 51 -15.95 -23.53 6.86
C LEU A 51 -15.48 -22.75 5.62
N ARG A 52 -14.17 -22.71 5.32
CA ARG A 52 -13.62 -21.94 4.20
C ARG A 52 -14.20 -22.34 2.83
N THR A 53 -14.61 -23.59 2.68
CA THR A 53 -15.19 -24.10 1.43
C THR A 53 -16.71 -23.97 1.38
N GLU A 54 -17.34 -23.48 2.45
CA GLU A 54 -18.76 -23.13 2.41
C GLU A 54 -18.90 -21.84 1.60
N VAL A 55 -19.38 -22.00 0.37
CA VAL A 55 -19.61 -20.88 -0.55
C VAL A 55 -20.90 -20.19 -0.12
N LEU A 56 -20.74 -19.02 0.49
CA LEU A 56 -21.83 -18.06 0.63
C LEU A 56 -22.01 -17.37 -0.72
N GLU A 57 -23.14 -17.61 -1.38
CA GLU A 57 -23.47 -16.90 -2.61
C GLU A 57 -23.55 -15.39 -2.32
N PRO A 58 -22.73 -14.56 -2.99
CA PRO A 58 -22.78 -13.13 -2.81
C PRO A 58 -24.13 -12.58 -3.28
N ALA A 59 -24.55 -11.44 -2.71
CA ALA A 59 -25.76 -10.77 -3.17
C ALA A 59 -25.66 -10.52 -4.70
N PRO A 60 -26.75 -10.77 -5.46
CA PRO A 60 -26.74 -10.56 -6.90
C PRO A 60 -26.36 -9.10 -7.18
N GLY A 61 -25.42 -8.90 -8.10
CA GLY A 61 -24.91 -7.57 -8.46
C GLY A 61 -23.68 -7.09 -7.67
N LEU A 62 -23.30 -7.74 -6.55
CA LEU A 62 -22.14 -7.32 -5.75
C LEU A 62 -20.84 -7.27 -6.57
N LEU A 63 -20.63 -8.23 -7.47
CA LEU A 63 -19.47 -8.23 -8.36
C LEU A 63 -19.47 -7.01 -9.30
N ALA A 64 -20.63 -6.70 -9.88
CA ALA A 64 -20.78 -5.55 -10.77
C ALA A 64 -20.53 -4.24 -10.01
N ASP A 65 -21.04 -4.11 -8.79
CA ASP A 65 -20.80 -2.95 -7.92
C ASP A 65 -19.32 -2.79 -7.56
N ILE A 66 -18.63 -3.89 -7.23
CA ILE A 66 -17.18 -3.86 -6.96
C ILE A 66 -16.42 -3.39 -8.19
N LEU A 67 -16.73 -3.95 -9.37
CA LEU A 67 -16.07 -3.58 -10.62
C LEU A 67 -16.30 -2.10 -10.97
N ALA A 68 -17.53 -1.61 -10.83
CA ALA A 68 -17.86 -0.20 -11.05
C ALA A 68 -17.06 0.74 -10.11
N ARG A 69 -16.86 0.34 -8.84
CA ARG A 69 -16.04 1.12 -7.89
C ARG A 69 -14.55 1.09 -8.21
N VAL A 70 -14.03 -0.05 -8.68
CA VAL A 70 -12.63 -0.16 -9.11
C VAL A 70 -12.39 0.68 -10.37
N GLU A 71 -13.29 0.64 -11.34
CA GLU A 71 -13.25 1.46 -12.54
C GLU A 71 -13.28 2.96 -12.21
N GLU A 72 -14.20 3.39 -11.35
CA GLU A 72 -14.29 4.79 -10.91
C GLU A 72 -12.96 5.30 -10.30
N VAL A 73 -12.28 4.48 -9.48
CA VAL A 73 -10.97 4.81 -8.91
C VAL A 73 -9.87 4.81 -9.99
N GLY A 74 -9.92 3.85 -10.91
CA GLY A 74 -9.00 3.74 -12.04
C GLY A 74 -9.09 4.94 -12.99
N GLU A 75 -10.30 5.32 -13.39
CA GLU A 75 -10.56 6.46 -14.27
C GLU A 75 -10.10 7.77 -13.64
N ARG A 76 -10.41 8.02 -12.36
CA ARG A 76 -9.92 9.22 -11.65
C ARG A 76 -8.40 9.29 -11.62
N ARG A 77 -7.71 8.15 -11.46
CA ARG A 77 -6.24 8.09 -11.48
C ARG A 77 -5.68 8.31 -12.88
N ALA A 78 -6.31 7.70 -13.89
CA ALA A 78 -5.94 7.89 -15.29
C ALA A 78 -6.10 9.35 -15.72
N LEU A 79 -7.25 9.97 -15.45
CA LEU A 79 -7.54 11.38 -15.73
C LEU A 79 -6.56 12.31 -15.02
N LYS A 80 -6.31 12.11 -13.71
CA LYS A 80 -5.28 12.89 -12.99
C LYS A 80 -3.92 12.75 -13.65
N SER A 81 -3.49 11.54 -14.03
CA SER A 81 -2.19 11.31 -14.64
C SER A 81 -2.03 12.01 -16.01
N LEU A 82 -3.09 12.02 -16.82
CA LEU A 82 -3.12 12.71 -18.11
C LEU A 82 -3.05 14.23 -17.92
N LEU A 83 -3.80 14.77 -16.96
CA LEU A 83 -3.78 16.20 -16.60
C LEU A 83 -2.40 16.62 -16.06
N THR A 84 -1.76 15.80 -15.21
CA THR A 84 -0.42 16.09 -14.71
C THR A 84 0.62 16.07 -15.84
N LYS A 85 0.58 15.08 -16.74
CA LYS A 85 1.46 15.03 -17.92
C LYS A 85 1.30 16.28 -18.80
N ARG A 86 0.07 16.69 -19.08
CA ARG A 86 -0.22 17.87 -19.89
C ARG A 86 0.23 19.17 -19.21
N ARG A 87 0.07 19.30 -17.89
CA ARG A 87 0.57 20.44 -17.10
C ARG A 87 2.10 20.53 -17.08
N VAL A 88 2.79 19.40 -16.95
CA VAL A 88 4.26 19.37 -17.03
C VAL A 88 4.74 19.76 -18.43
N ALA A 89 4.05 19.29 -19.48
CA ALA A 89 4.35 19.69 -20.86
C ALA A 89 4.15 21.21 -21.09
N TYR A 90 3.05 21.80 -20.59
CA TYR A 90 2.84 23.25 -20.68
C TYR A 90 3.81 24.05 -19.81
N ALA A 91 4.15 23.59 -18.60
CA ALA A 91 5.13 24.24 -17.75
C ALA A 91 6.54 24.23 -18.38
N GLY A 92 6.92 23.12 -19.03
CA GLY A 92 8.15 23.02 -19.81
C GLY A 92 8.19 23.99 -21.00
N ALA A 93 7.06 24.17 -21.70
CA ALA A 93 6.95 25.13 -22.80
C ALA A 93 7.10 26.58 -22.33
N ILE A 94 6.47 26.96 -21.21
CA ILE A 94 6.59 28.31 -20.64
C ILE A 94 8.03 28.58 -20.18
N ALA A 95 8.68 27.61 -19.53
CA ALA A 95 10.09 27.72 -19.13
C ALA A 95 11.03 27.89 -20.34
N ALA A 96 10.77 27.18 -21.44
CA ALA A 96 11.56 27.31 -22.68
C ALA A 96 11.39 28.70 -23.34
N THR A 97 10.17 29.27 -23.32
CA THR A 97 9.94 30.63 -23.85
C THR A 97 10.57 31.73 -22.99
N ALA A 98 10.65 31.54 -21.67
CA ALA A 98 11.35 32.47 -20.78
C ALA A 98 12.88 32.47 -21.00
N ALA A 99 13.48 31.33 -21.33
CA ALA A 99 14.90 31.23 -21.65
C ALA A 99 15.29 31.94 -22.96
N ALA A 100 14.39 31.97 -23.96
CA ALA A 100 14.63 32.66 -25.23
C ALA A 100 14.59 34.20 -25.11
N GLY A 101 13.81 34.75 -24.18
CA GLY A 101 13.75 36.20 -23.93
C GLY A 101 15.02 36.78 -23.32
N ALA A 102 15.72 36.02 -22.49
CA ALA A 102 16.95 36.49 -21.84
C ALA A 102 18.17 36.50 -22.79
N ALA A 103 18.27 35.55 -23.73
CA ALA A 103 19.38 35.49 -24.67
C ALA A 103 19.30 36.57 -25.77
N GLY A 104 18.09 36.91 -26.24
CA GLY A 104 17.88 37.96 -27.24
C GLY A 104 18.28 39.35 -26.76
N ALA A 105 17.97 39.68 -25.50
CA ALA A 105 18.29 40.98 -24.90
C ALA A 105 19.81 41.20 -24.75
N VAL A 106 20.58 40.18 -24.41
CA VAL A 106 22.04 40.27 -24.21
C VAL A 106 22.78 40.44 -25.55
N ILE A 107 22.33 39.77 -26.61
CA ILE A 107 22.95 39.87 -27.95
C ILE A 107 22.63 41.22 -28.61
N PHE A 108 21.41 41.74 -28.43
CA PHE A 108 21.02 43.04 -28.99
C PHE A 108 21.70 44.21 -28.25
N GLY A 109 21.86 44.12 -26.93
CA GLY A 109 22.61 45.12 -26.14
C GLY A 109 24.09 45.20 -26.51
N ARG A 110 24.75 44.07 -26.80
CA ARG A 110 26.17 44.02 -27.20
C ARG A 110 26.46 44.59 -28.59
N ARG A 111 25.49 44.57 -29.52
CA ARG A 111 25.65 45.18 -30.85
C ARG A 111 25.61 46.71 -30.81
N ARG A 112 24.82 47.30 -29.91
CA ARG A 112 24.76 48.78 -29.77
C ARG A 112 26.03 49.38 -29.17
N LEU A 113 26.71 48.66 -28.28
CA LEU A 113 27.96 49.14 -27.64
C LEU A 113 29.21 49.03 -28.54
N ARG A 114 29.12 48.34 -29.68
CA ARG A 114 30.22 48.25 -30.66
C ARG A 114 30.03 49.17 -31.87
N ALA A 115 28.91 49.89 -31.94
CA ALA A 115 28.57 50.81 -33.04
C ALA A 115 28.55 52.29 -32.59
N ALA A 116 29.02 52.58 -31.38
CA ALA A 116 29.32 53.90 -30.84
C ALA A 116 30.84 53.97 -30.58
#